data_AF-A0AAD9JV09-F1
#
_entry.id   AF-A0AAD9JV09-F1
#
_cell.length_a   1.000
_cell.length_b   1.000
_cell.length_c   1.000
_cell.angle_alpha   90.00
_cell.angle_beta   90.00
_cell.angle_gamma   90.00
#
_symmetry.space_group_name_H-M   'P 1'
#
loop_
_entity.id
_entity.type
_entity.pdbx_description
1 polymer ?
#
loop_
_entity_poly.entity_id
_entity_poly.type
_entity_poly.pdbx_seq_one_letter_code
_entity_poly.pdbx_strand_id
1 'polypeptide(L)'
;MRQDNLFVTKVIAVLSQVPLVTTFDRCLRALLDVVVNNPNDVELPLESYVYNLIYEVPLLPPGNSLRFSVGRQDIVCQRPGMTELPLFDLDLHAMFVLLGIDNVLNLFSCVLLEHQILFFSKGKFILKYTGSWLTYDLDWL
;
A
#
# COMPACT_ATOMS: atom_id res chain seq x y z
N MET A 1 22.76 -33.51 14.33
CA MET A 1 23.37 -32.17 14.25
C MET A 1 22.30 -31.16 14.66
N ARG A 2 22.56 -30.30 15.65
CA ARG A 2 21.63 -29.26 16.09
C ARG A 2 21.53 -28.21 14.98
N GLN A 3 20.32 -27.92 14.50
CA GLN A 3 20.06 -26.82 13.59
C GLN A 3 19.86 -25.56 14.44
N ASP A 4 20.86 -24.69 14.47
CA ASP A 4 20.74 -23.37 15.09
C ASP A 4 19.93 -22.47 14.15
N ASN A 5 18.67 -22.19 14.50
CA ASN A 5 17.81 -21.29 13.74
C ASN A 5 18.20 -19.83 14.05
N LEU A 6 18.87 -19.18 13.10
CA LEU A 6 19.20 -17.76 13.16
C LEU A 6 18.00 -16.93 12.66
N PHE A 7 17.37 -16.17 13.54
CA PHE A 7 16.32 -15.22 13.15
C PHE A 7 16.95 -13.92 12.67
N VAL A 8 16.73 -13.58 11.39
CA VAL A 8 17.19 -12.32 10.79
C VAL A 8 15.97 -11.55 10.32
N THR A 9 15.91 -10.26 10.68
CA THR A 9 14.88 -9.37 10.17
C THR A 9 15.14 -9.06 8.70
N LYS A 10 14.19 -9.40 7.83
CA LYS A 10 14.18 -9.04 6.41
C LYS A 10 12.97 -8.17 6.12
N VAL A 11 13.12 -7.24 5.18
CA VAL A 11 12.05 -6.34 4.74
C VAL A 11 12.04 -6.35 3.21
N ILE A 12 10.84 -6.33 2.64
CA ILE A 12 10.60 -6.12 1.20
C ILE A 12 9.80 -4.82 1.09
N ALA A 13 10.20 -3.95 0.17
CA ALA A 13 9.55 -2.67 -0.07
C ALA A 13 9.46 -2.39 -1.57
N VAL A 14 8.44 -1.63 -1.96
CA VAL A 14 8.25 -1.12 -3.32
C VAL A 14 8.37 0.39 -3.29
N LEU A 15 9.15 0.95 -4.21
CA LEU A 15 9.21 2.38 -4.48
C LEU A 15 8.48 2.62 -5.80
N SER A 16 7.50 3.51 -5.78
CA SER A 16 6.69 3.84 -6.95
C SER A 16 6.35 5.33 -6.98
N GLN A 17 6.27 5.88 -8.18
CA GLN A 17 5.74 7.22 -8.43
C GLN A 17 4.20 7.24 -8.47
N VAL A 18 3.58 6.07 -8.66
CA VAL A 18 2.12 5.93 -8.69
C VAL A 18 1.65 5.60 -7.28
N PRO A 19 0.63 6.29 -6.76
CA PRO A 19 0.34 6.21 -5.34
C PRO A 19 -0.74 5.12 -5.10
N LEU A 20 -0.40 3.86 -5.41
CA LEU A 20 -1.28 2.67 -5.29
C LEU A 20 -0.96 1.88 -4.01
N VAL A 21 -1.15 2.51 -2.86
CA VAL A 21 -0.70 2.00 -1.55
C VAL A 21 -1.29 0.63 -1.21
N THR A 22 -2.60 0.42 -1.37
CA THR A 22 -3.21 -0.87 -1.03
C THR A 22 -2.85 -1.95 -2.04
N THR A 23 -2.73 -1.57 -3.32
CA THR A 23 -2.31 -2.49 -4.39
C THR A 23 -0.91 -3.01 -4.10
N PHE A 24 0.06 -2.12 -3.85
CA PHE A 24 1.43 -2.52 -3.55
C PHE A 24 1.54 -3.29 -2.24
N ASP A 25 0.73 -2.96 -1.23
CA ASP A 25 0.66 -3.76 0.01
C ASP A 25 0.22 -5.21 -0.28
N ARG A 26 -0.79 -5.40 -1.15
CA ARG A 26 -1.22 -6.73 -1.59
C ARG A 26 -0.13 -7.44 -2.40
N CYS A 27 0.53 -6.75 -3.33
CA CYS A 27 1.65 -7.33 -4.10
C CYS A 27 2.78 -7.80 -3.18
N LEU A 28 3.17 -6.97 -2.20
CA LEU A 28 4.22 -7.30 -1.24
C LEU A 28 3.84 -8.49 -0.35
N ARG A 29 2.58 -8.56 0.10
CA ARG A 29 2.08 -9.71 0.87
C ARG A 29 2.06 -10.99 0.02
N ALA A 30 1.62 -10.90 -1.23
CA ALA A 30 1.62 -12.03 -2.15
C ALA A 30 3.04 -12.54 -2.43
N LEU A 31 4.00 -11.63 -2.67
CA LEU A 31 5.41 -11.98 -2.81
C LEU A 31 5.98 -12.60 -1.54
N LEU A 32 5.65 -12.05 -0.37
CA LEU A 32 6.09 -12.61 0.91
C LEU A 32 5.55 -14.02 1.12
N ASP A 33 4.29 -14.26 0.77
CA ASP A 33 3.65 -15.59 0.86
C ASP A 33 4.35 -16.62 -0.02
N VAL A 34 4.68 -16.24 -1.27
CA VAL A 34 5.47 -17.05 -2.20
C VAL A 34 6.84 -17.42 -1.60
N VAL A 35 7.52 -16.47 -0.96
CA VAL A 35 8.87 -16.67 -0.39
C VAL A 35 8.85 -17.51 0.88
N VAL A 36 7.88 -17.27 1.76
CA VAL A 36 7.89 -17.82 3.13
C VAL A 36 7.11 -19.13 3.24
N ASN A 37 5.93 -19.19 2.65
CA ASN A 37 4.97 -20.26 2.94
C ASN A 37 4.99 -21.38 1.90
N ASN A 38 5.34 -21.09 0.64
CA ASN A 38 5.19 -22.04 -0.47
C ASN A 38 6.44 -22.24 -1.35
N PRO A 39 7.69 -22.25 -0.85
CA PRO A 39 8.87 -22.26 -1.72
C PRO A 39 8.98 -23.46 -2.69
N ASN A 40 8.29 -24.58 -2.40
CA ASN A 40 8.30 -25.79 -3.22
C ASN A 40 7.04 -25.98 -4.09
N ASP A 41 6.01 -25.13 -3.94
CA ASP A 41 4.71 -25.24 -4.63
C ASP A 41 4.44 -24.03 -5.55
N VAL A 42 5.52 -23.32 -5.91
CA VAL A 42 5.46 -22.12 -6.75
C VAL A 42 5.85 -22.51 -8.17
N GLU A 43 4.99 -22.16 -9.13
CA GLU A 43 5.14 -22.52 -10.55
C GLU A 43 6.35 -21.83 -11.23
N LEU A 44 6.78 -20.68 -10.69
CA LEU A 44 7.83 -19.84 -11.26
C LEU A 44 8.84 -19.39 -10.19
N PRO A 45 10.09 -19.08 -10.55
CA PRO A 45 11.05 -18.50 -9.61
C PRO A 45 10.60 -17.10 -9.15
N LEU A 46 11.04 -16.66 -7.96
CA LEU A 46 10.68 -15.37 -7.38
C LEU A 46 10.94 -14.20 -8.34
N GLU A 47 12.08 -14.27 -9.03
CA GLU A 47 12.55 -13.28 -10.00
C GLU A 47 11.53 -13.07 -11.12
N SER A 48 10.79 -14.10 -11.53
CA SER A 48 9.74 -13.97 -12.54
C SER A 48 8.55 -13.15 -12.04
N TYR A 49 8.15 -13.30 -10.78
CA TYR A 49 7.08 -12.47 -10.21
C TYR A 49 7.50 -11.01 -10.05
N VAL A 50 8.76 -10.79 -9.64
CA VAL A 50 9.34 -9.44 -9.56
C VAL A 50 9.43 -8.82 -10.95
N TYR A 51 9.87 -9.59 -11.95
CA TYR A 51 9.95 -9.14 -13.34
C TYR A 51 8.58 -8.76 -13.89
N ASN A 52 7.57 -9.62 -13.70
CA ASN A 52 6.19 -9.33 -14.10
C ASN A 52 5.69 -8.01 -13.49
N LEU A 53 5.86 -7.83 -12.17
CA LEU A 53 5.42 -6.62 -11.48
C LEU A 53 6.06 -5.33 -12.02
N ILE A 54 7.35 -5.38 -12.39
CA ILE A 54 8.12 -4.19 -12.81
C ILE A 54 7.96 -3.91 -14.30
N TYR A 55 7.91 -4.95 -15.14
CA TYR A 55 8.05 -4.82 -16.58
C TYR A 55 6.83 -5.24 -17.38
N GLU A 56 6.00 -6.15 -16.88
CA GLU A 56 4.87 -6.70 -17.63
C GLU A 56 3.53 -6.07 -17.24
N VAL A 57 3.39 -5.61 -15.99
CA VAL A 57 2.21 -4.87 -15.53
C VAL A 57 2.19 -3.48 -16.17
N PRO A 58 1.28 -3.19 -17.13
CA PRO A 58 1.27 -1.92 -17.83
C PRO A 58 0.75 -0.79 -16.95
N LEU A 59 1.18 0.44 -17.23
CA LEU A 59 0.54 1.62 -16.68
C LEU A 59 -0.86 1.80 -17.30
N LEU A 60 -1.89 1.84 -16.46
CA LEU A 60 -3.27 2.02 -16.89
C LEU A 60 -3.52 3.39 -17.54
N PRO A 61 -4.30 3.50 -18.63
CA PRO A 61 -4.87 4.76 -19.05
C PRO A 61 -5.94 5.25 -18.04
N PRO A 62 -6.23 6.56 -17.97
CA PRO A 62 -7.30 7.08 -17.11
C PRO A 62 -8.65 6.39 -17.36
N GLY A 63 -9.42 6.13 -16.30
CA GLY A 63 -10.75 5.50 -16.35
C GLY A 63 -10.74 3.99 -16.52
N ASN A 64 -9.58 3.33 -16.39
CA ASN A 64 -9.45 1.88 -16.60
C ASN A 64 -9.06 1.16 -15.31
N SER A 65 -9.37 -0.14 -15.29
CA SER A 65 -8.97 -1.07 -14.23
C SER A 65 -8.08 -2.16 -14.81
N LEU A 66 -7.03 -2.53 -14.10
CA LEU A 66 -6.15 -3.65 -14.44
C LEU A 66 -6.35 -4.73 -13.40
N ARG A 67 -6.50 -5.97 -13.86
CA ARG A 67 -6.36 -7.15 -13.03
C ARG A 67 -5.10 -7.89 -13.47
N PHE A 68 -4.24 -8.21 -12.51
CA PHE A 68 -3.04 -9.01 -12.72
C PHE A 68 -2.84 -9.93 -11.52
N SER A 69 -2.04 -10.98 -11.68
CA SER A 69 -1.84 -11.98 -10.64
C SER A 69 -0.39 -11.94 -10.14
N VAL A 70 -0.22 -12.06 -8.82
CA VAL A 70 1.08 -12.21 -8.16
C VAL A 70 1.00 -13.47 -7.30
N GLY A 71 1.80 -14.48 -7.63
CA GLY A 71 1.62 -15.82 -7.06
C GLY A 71 0.22 -16.34 -7.36
N ARG A 72 -0.53 -16.66 -6.30
CA ARG A 72 -1.93 -17.16 -6.37
C ARG A 72 -2.96 -16.07 -6.08
N GLN A 73 -2.54 -14.82 -5.90
CA GLN A 73 -3.43 -13.71 -5.59
C GLN A 73 -3.72 -12.89 -6.84
N ASP A 74 -5.00 -12.72 -7.14
CA ASP A 74 -5.46 -11.73 -8.11
C ASP A 74 -5.52 -10.35 -7.45
N ILE A 75 -4.86 -9.40 -8.08
CA ILE A 75 -4.76 -8.02 -7.63
C ILE A 75 -5.41 -7.14 -8.68
N VAL A 76 -6.26 -6.23 -8.21
CA VAL A 76 -6.92 -5.24 -9.06
C VAL A 76 -6.43 -3.86 -8.66
N CYS A 77 -5.96 -3.08 -9.63
CA CYS A 77 -5.70 -1.67 -9.46
C CYS A 77 -6.55 -0.87 -10.45
N GLN A 78 -6.90 0.36 -10.06
CA GLN A 78 -7.74 1.24 -10.86
C GLN A 78 -7.03 2.57 -11.03
N ARG A 79 -7.21 3.17 -12.20
CA ARG A 79 -6.82 4.56 -12.45
C ARG A 79 -8.10 5.35 -12.73
N PRO A 80 -8.51 6.26 -11.85
CA PRO A 80 -9.70 7.07 -12.07
C PRO A 80 -9.64 7.84 -13.38
N GLY A 81 -10.81 8.09 -13.94
CA GLY A 81 -11.00 8.95 -15.09
C GLY A 81 -10.72 10.42 -14.76
N MET A 82 -10.55 11.25 -15.80
CA MET A 82 -10.28 12.69 -15.61
C MET A 82 -11.45 13.45 -14.98
N THR A 83 -12.67 12.91 -15.06
CA THR A 83 -13.89 13.47 -14.47
C THR A 83 -14.29 12.79 -13.16
N GLU A 84 -13.48 11.85 -12.69
CA GLU A 84 -13.72 11.13 -11.44
C GLU A 84 -12.90 11.76 -10.31
N LEU A 85 -13.27 11.44 -9.07
CA LEU A 85 -12.48 11.85 -7.91
C LEU A 85 -11.08 11.22 -7.98
N PRO A 86 -10.05 11.90 -7.44
CA PRO A 86 -8.72 11.33 -7.29
C PRO A 86 -8.77 9.96 -6.62
N LEU A 87 -7.83 9.08 -6.98
CA LEU A 87 -7.82 7.74 -6.43
C LEU A 87 -7.56 7.80 -4.94
N PHE A 88 -8.56 7.42 -4.17
CA PHE A 88 -8.45 7.35 -2.73
C PHE A 88 -8.10 5.93 -2.28
N ASP A 89 -6.83 5.55 -2.45
CA ASP A 89 -6.33 4.20 -2.14
C ASP A 89 -5.87 4.06 -0.67
N LEU A 90 -6.71 4.53 0.28
CA LEU A 90 -6.45 4.38 1.72
C LEU A 90 -7.69 3.83 2.44
N ASP A 91 -7.44 3.10 3.52
CA ASP A 91 -8.50 2.53 4.36
C ASP A 91 -9.05 3.61 5.31
N LEU A 92 -10.07 4.33 4.84
CA LEU A 92 -10.85 5.31 5.60
C LEU A 92 -11.39 4.74 6.91
N HIS A 93 -11.86 3.49 6.87
CA HIS A 93 -12.40 2.84 8.06
C HIS A 93 -11.31 2.64 9.12
N ALA A 94 -10.13 2.17 8.72
CA ALA A 94 -9.00 2.06 9.63
C ALA A 94 -8.63 3.41 10.27
N MET A 95 -8.72 4.52 9.55
CA MET A 95 -8.48 5.86 10.10
C MET A 95 -9.47 6.19 11.22
N PHE A 96 -10.77 6.03 10.97
CA PHE A 96 -11.80 6.30 11.98
C PHE A 96 -11.67 5.38 13.20
N VAL A 97 -11.30 4.12 13.00
CA VAL A 97 -11.06 3.18 14.10
C VAL A 97 -9.83 3.57 14.93
N LEU A 98 -8.77 4.05 14.29
CA LEU A 98 -7.51 4.37 14.97
C LEU A 98 -7.52 5.72 15.69
N LEU A 99 -8.14 6.75 15.08
CA LEU A 99 -8.16 8.12 15.62
C LEU A 99 -9.45 8.42 16.37
N GLY A 100 -10.57 7.80 16.02
CA GLY A 100 -11.89 8.20 16.50
C GLY A 100 -12.42 9.44 15.75
N ILE A 101 -13.74 9.57 15.70
CA ILE A 101 -14.42 10.63 14.92
C ILE A 101 -14.00 12.05 15.34
N ASP A 102 -13.92 12.32 16.65
CA ASP A 102 -13.61 13.66 17.16
C ASP A 102 -12.21 14.11 16.75
N ASN A 103 -11.22 13.21 16.82
CA ASN A 103 -9.86 13.53 16.42
C ASN A 103 -9.72 13.68 14.91
N VAL A 104 -10.51 12.94 14.12
CA VAL A 104 -10.53 13.13 12.65
C VAL A 104 -11.09 14.50 12.29
N LEU A 105 -12.17 14.95 12.95
CA LEU A 105 -12.74 16.28 12.71
C LEU A 105 -11.79 17.40 13.15
N ASN A 106 -11.12 17.24 14.29
CA ASN A 106 -10.08 18.17 14.74
C ASN A 106 -8.90 18.20 13.78
N LEU A 107 -8.46 17.03 13.31
CA LEU A 107 -7.39 16.92 12.32
C LEU A 107 -7.74 17.65 11.03
N PHE A 108 -8.94 17.41 10.51
CA PHE A 108 -9.43 18.10 9.31
C PHE A 108 -9.46 19.61 9.50
N SER A 109 -9.90 20.08 10.67
CA SER A 109 -9.88 21.50 11.03
C SER A 109 -8.46 22.06 11.10
N CYS A 110 -7.50 21.31 11.67
CA CYS A 110 -6.10 21.70 11.69
C CYS A 110 -5.49 21.79 10.28
N VAL A 111 -5.84 20.85 9.39
CA VAL A 111 -5.37 20.86 7.99
C VAL A 111 -5.91 22.08 7.24
N LEU A 112 -7.21 22.36 7.34
CA LEU A 112 -7.85 23.51 6.68
C LEU A 112 -7.31 24.87 7.16
N LEU A 113 -6.80 24.92 8.38
CA LEU A 113 -6.18 26.11 8.98
C LEU A 113 -4.66 26.16 8.77
N GLU A 114 -4.10 25.23 8.00
CA GLU A 114 -2.66 25.09 7.73
C GLU A 114 -1.81 25.01 9.03
N HIS A 115 -2.37 24.44 10.09
CA HIS A 115 -1.64 24.24 11.33
C HIS A 115 -0.59 23.13 11.18
N GLN A 116 0.52 23.26 11.90
CA GLN A 116 1.51 22.19 11.99
C GLN A 116 0.95 21.05 12.84
N ILE A 117 0.86 19.86 12.25
CA ILE A 117 0.29 18.67 12.88
C ILE A 117 1.41 17.66 13.14
N LEU A 118 1.52 17.19 14.38
CA LEU A 118 2.44 16.14 14.78
C LEU A 118 1.67 14.87 15.15
N PHE A 119 1.90 13.78 14.42
CA PHE A 119 1.38 12.47 14.77
C PHE A 119 2.38 11.71 15.63
N PHE A 120 1.91 11.19 16.77
CA PHE A 120 2.68 10.28 17.61
C PHE A 120 1.91 8.96 17.76
N SER A 121 2.59 7.86 17.44
CA SER A 121 2.03 6.51 17.60
C SER A 121 3.10 5.54 18.05
N LYS A 122 2.72 4.63 18.96
CA LYS A 122 3.56 3.48 19.35
C LYS A 122 3.51 2.34 18.31
N GLY A 123 2.54 2.35 17.39
CA GLY A 123 2.34 1.34 16.35
C GLY A 123 2.62 1.87 14.94
N LYS A 124 3.32 1.07 14.11
CA LYS A 124 3.68 1.41 12.71
C LYS A 124 2.47 1.68 11.79
N PHE A 125 1.30 1.12 12.11
CA PHE A 125 0.10 1.23 11.27
C PHE A 125 -0.43 2.68 11.21
N ILE A 126 -0.51 3.38 12.33
CA ILE A 126 -1.08 4.73 12.38
C ILE A 126 -0.30 5.70 11.49
N LEU A 127 1.04 5.64 11.53
CA LEU A 127 1.90 6.52 10.74
C LEU A 127 1.80 6.26 9.22
N LYS A 128 1.56 5.00 8.81
CA LYS A 128 1.35 4.63 7.41
C LYS A 128 0.08 5.30 6.85
N TYR A 129 -1.00 5.28 7.61
CA TYR A 129 -2.26 5.87 7.16
C TYR A 129 -2.20 7.39 7.19
N THR A 130 -1.78 8.01 8.31
CA THR A 130 -1.83 9.47 8.47
C THR A 130 -0.89 10.24 7.54
N GLY A 131 0.27 9.66 7.18
CA GLY A 131 1.23 10.31 6.27
C GLY A 131 0.73 10.39 4.83
N SER A 132 0.08 9.33 4.32
CA SER A 132 -0.48 9.35 2.97
C SER A 132 -1.61 10.36 2.83
N TRP A 133 -2.52 10.47 3.81
CA TRP A 133 -3.62 11.44 3.80
C TRP A 133 -3.16 12.88 3.57
N LEU A 134 -2.17 13.33 4.34
CA LEU A 134 -1.67 14.71 4.24
C LEU A 134 -1.06 15.00 2.87
N THR A 135 -0.33 14.05 2.28
CA THR A 135 0.24 14.24 0.94
C THR A 135 -0.81 14.25 -0.15
N TYR A 136 -1.90 13.49 -0.01
CA TYR A 136 -2.95 13.48 -1.04
C TYR A 136 -3.91 14.65 -0.96
N ASP A 137 -4.19 15.25 0.21
CA ASP A 137 -5.13 16.38 0.29
C ASP A 137 -4.45 17.73 0.00
N LEU A 138 -3.17 17.91 0.36
CA LEU A 138 -2.46 19.18 0.20
C LEU A 138 -2.03 19.49 -1.25
N ASP A 139 -1.97 18.49 -2.14
CA ASP A 139 -1.70 18.73 -3.56
C ASP A 139 -2.95 19.21 -4.34
N TRP A 140 -4.15 19.17 -3.74
CA TRP A 140 -5.42 19.61 -4.36
C TRP A 140 -6.02 20.89 -3.74
N LEU A 141 -5.38 21.46 -2.72
CA LEU A 141 -5.67 22.79 -2.16
C LEU A 141 -4.69 23.82 -2.73
#